data_AF-A0A2S6MJ15-F1
#
_entry.id   AF-A0A2S6MJ15-F1
#
_cell.length_a   1.000
_cell.length_b   1.000
_cell.length_c   1.000
_cell.angle_alpha   90.00
_cell.angle_beta   90.00
_cell.angle_gamma   90.00
#
_symmetry.space_group_name_H-M   'P 1'
#
loop_
_entity.id
_entity.type
_entity.pdbx_description
1 polymer ?
#
loop_
_entity_poly.entity_id
_entity_poly.type
_entity_poly.pdbx_seq_one_letter_code
_entity_poly.pdbx_strand_id
1 'polypeptide(L)' 'MIKWIAVVTFALLVGTSAQGMTPAPLIQPESMITPVAAACGPGRTRINGICVARTTVRHTRRAVRRCLRWQGSVCALYE' A
#
# COMPACT_ATOMS: atom_id res chain seq x y z
N MET A 1 45.54 -14.17 -25.26
CA MET A 1 44.98 -14.62 -23.96
C MET A 1 44.10 -13.53 -23.33
N ILE A 2 44.66 -12.37 -22.96
CA ILE A 2 43.94 -11.25 -22.28
C ILE A 2 42.73 -10.73 -23.08
N LYS A 3 42.85 -10.65 -24.42
CA LYS A 3 41.75 -10.21 -25.30
C LYS A 3 40.47 -11.04 -25.13
N TRP A 4 40.60 -12.36 -24.93
CA TRP A 4 39.45 -13.25 -24.78
C TRP A 4 38.81 -13.10 -23.40
N ILE A 5 39.61 -12.88 -22.36
CA ILE A 5 39.13 -12.62 -21.01
C ILE A 5 38.29 -11.33 -20.98
N ALA A 6 38.76 -10.26 -21.63
CA ALA A 6 38.04 -8.99 -21.71
C ALA A 6 36.69 -9.11 -22.46
N VAL A 7 36.62 -9.93 -23.51
CA VAL A 7 35.37 -10.17 -24.25
C VAL A 7 34.37 -10.94 -23.39
N VAL A 8 34.84 -11.97 -22.68
CA VAL A 8 33.98 -12.79 -21.81
C VAL A 8 33.43 -11.97 -20.65
N THR A 9 34.26 -11.18 -19.97
CA THR A 9 33.82 -10.35 -18.84
C THR A 9 32.82 -9.28 -19.27
N PHE A 10 33.04 -8.64 -20.43
CA PHE A 10 32.10 -7.66 -20.98
C PHE A 10 30.75 -8.30 -21.33
N ALA A 11 30.76 -9.47 -21.97
CA ALA A 11 29.53 -10.20 -22.30
C ALA A 11 28.72 -10.61 -21.06
N LEU A 12 29.40 -11.09 -20.00
CA LEU A 12 28.77 -11.46 -18.72
C LEU A 12 28.15 -10.25 -18.00
N LEU A 13 28.85 -9.12 -17.96
CA LEU A 13 28.33 -7.89 -17.34
C LEU A 13 27.07 -7.38 -18.07
N VAL A 14 27.06 -7.40 -19.40
CA VAL A 14 25.90 -6.95 -20.20
C VAL A 14 24.73 -7.93 -20.09
N GLY A 15 24.98 -9.25 -20.08
CA GLY A 15 23.94 -10.27 -19.97
C GLY A 15 23.26 -10.37 -18.60
N THR A 16 23.91 -9.90 -17.53
CA THR A 16 23.36 -9.96 -16.16
C THR A 16 22.26 -8.92 -15.94
N SER A 17 22.35 -7.75 -16.58
CA SER A 17 21.35 -6.68 -16.48
C SER A 17 19.96 -7.08 -17.03
N ALA A 18 19.92 -8.01 -17.98
CA ALA A 18 18.66 -8.47 -18.58
C ALA A 18 17.85 -9.42 -17.68
N GLN A 19 18.49 -10.03 -16.67
CA GLN A 19 17.85 -11.03 -15.80
C GLN A 19 17.02 -10.40 -14.66
N GLY A 20 17.10 -9.08 -14.47
CA GLY A 20 16.35 -8.35 -13.45
C GLY A 20 14.99 -7.81 -13.91
N MET A 21 14.69 -7.88 -15.22
CA MET A 21 13.40 -7.43 -15.75
C MET A 21 12.43 -8.60 -15.74
N THR A 22 11.44 -8.54 -14.87
CA THR A 22 10.36 -9.51 -14.85
C THR A 22 9.65 -9.48 -16.20
N PRO A 23 9.52 -10.61 -16.93
CA PRO A 23 8.95 -10.65 -18.28
C PRO A 23 7.47 -10.25 -18.33
N ALA A 24 6.81 -10.21 -17.17
CA ALA A 24 5.48 -9.71 -16.98
C ALA A 24 5.50 -8.57 -15.94
N PRO A 25 4.61 -7.57 -16.06
CA PRO A 25 4.35 -6.64 -14.99
C PRO A 25 4.00 -7.45 -13.74
N LEU A 26 4.77 -7.29 -12.66
CA LEU A 26 4.36 -7.81 -11.37
C LEU A 26 3.00 -7.18 -11.05
N ILE A 27 1.97 -8.01 -10.90
CA ILE A 27 0.63 -7.58 -10.51
C ILE A 27 0.80 -6.85 -9.18
N GLN A 28 0.75 -5.51 -9.20
CA GLN A 28 0.66 -4.75 -7.98
C GLN A 28 -0.67 -5.12 -7.36
N PRO A 29 -0.72 -5.64 -6.13
CA PRO A 29 -1.97 -5.79 -5.44
C PRO A 29 -2.54 -4.37 -5.24
N GLU A 30 -3.53 -3.97 -6.04
CA GLU A 30 -4.27 -2.71 -5.86
C GLU A 30 -4.89 -2.58 -4.46
N SER A 31 -4.98 -3.70 -3.74
CA SER A 31 -5.40 -3.77 -2.33
C SER A 31 -4.34 -3.32 -1.32
N MET A 32 -3.09 -3.06 -1.71
CA MET A 32 -2.04 -2.56 -0.82
C MET A 32 -1.87 -1.04 -0.83
N ILE A 33 -2.76 -0.31 -1.51
CA ILE A 33 -2.88 1.13 -1.24
C ILE A 33 -3.63 1.24 0.08
N THR A 34 -2.92 1.27 1.21
CA THR A 34 -3.55 1.74 2.45
C THR A 34 -3.93 3.20 2.21
N PRO A 35 -5.22 3.54 2.16
CA PRO A 35 -5.62 4.94 2.03
C PRO A 35 -5.14 5.69 3.27
N VAL A 36 -4.04 6.41 3.10
CA VAL A 36 -3.41 7.21 4.14
C VAL A 36 -4.42 8.23 4.63
N ALA A 37 -4.34 8.65 5.91
CA ALA A 37 -5.23 9.69 6.44
C ALA A 37 -5.30 10.96 5.55
N ALA A 38 -4.25 11.23 4.76
CA ALA A 38 -4.18 12.29 3.76
C ALA A 38 -5.19 12.15 2.61
N ALA A 39 -5.64 10.93 2.26
CA ALA A 39 -6.63 10.69 1.22
C ALA A 39 -8.03 11.25 1.55
N CYS A 40 -8.30 11.58 2.81
CA CYS A 40 -9.57 12.13 3.25
C CYS A 40 -9.73 13.64 3.01
N GLY A 41 -8.67 14.30 2.53
CA GLY A 41 -8.65 15.75 2.32
C GLY A 41 -8.37 16.58 3.58
N PRO A 42 -8.16 17.90 3.41
CA PRO A 42 -7.82 18.80 4.51
C PRO A 42 -8.94 18.85 5.57
N GLY A 43 -8.55 18.92 6.84
CA GLY A 43 -9.50 18.97 7.96
C GLY A 43 -10.21 17.64 8.26
N ARG A 44 -9.85 16.55 7.59
CA ARG A 44 -10.41 15.21 7.83
C ARG A 44 -9.30 14.22 8.18
N THR A 45 -9.69 13.14 8.85
CA THR A 45 -8.80 12.05 9.25
C THR A 45 -9.50 10.72 9.03
N ARG A 46 -8.75 9.71 8.60
CA ARG A 46 -9.28 8.36 8.41
C ARG A 46 -9.32 7.62 9.74
N ILE A 47 -10.50 7.11 10.11
CA ILE A 47 -10.72 6.30 11.31
C ILE A 47 -11.46 5.04 10.89
N ASN A 48 -10.82 3.88 11.08
CA ASN A 48 -11.39 2.57 10.80
C ASN A 48 -12.06 2.44 9.42
N GLY A 49 -11.39 2.98 8.39
CA GLY A 49 -11.84 2.91 7.00
C GLY A 49 -12.66 4.11 6.50
N ILE A 50 -13.13 5.02 7.36
CA ILE A 50 -13.97 6.17 6.96
C ILE A 50 -13.25 7.50 7.19
N CYS A 51 -13.51 8.46 6.33
CA CYS A 51 -13.07 9.83 6.48
C CYS A 51 -13.98 10.62 7.42
N VAL A 52 -13.43 11.10 8.53
CA VAL A 52 -14.16 11.84 9.57
C VAL A 52 -13.58 13.25 9.71
N ALA A 53 -14.43 14.27 9.91
CA ALA A 53 -13.97 15.61 10.24
C ALA A 53 -13.14 15.62 11.53
N ARG A 54 -12.09 16.46 11.56
CA ARG A 54 -11.20 16.60 12.73
C ARG A 54 -11.96 16.99 14.00
N THR A 55 -13.05 17.75 13.86
CA THR A 55 -13.93 18.19 14.95
C THR A 55 -14.69 17.05 15.63
N THR A 56 -14.97 15.96 14.92
CA THR A 56 -15.79 14.83 15.43
C THR A 56 -14.98 13.57 15.72
N VAL A 57 -13.65 13.61 15.57
CA VAL A 57 -12.72 12.48 15.79
C VAL A 57 -12.90 11.83 17.16
N ARG A 58 -13.12 12.62 18.22
CA ARG A 58 -13.26 12.08 19.57
C ARG A 58 -14.54 11.26 19.72
N HIS A 59 -15.63 11.73 19.13
CA HIS A 59 -16.92 11.03 19.16
C HIS A 59 -16.87 9.75 18.35
N THR A 60 -16.33 9.79 17.13
CA THR A 60 -16.22 8.59 16.27
C THR A 60 -15.29 7.54 16.86
N ARG A 61 -14.13 7.92 17.44
CA ARG A 61 -13.27 6.95 18.14
C ARG A 61 -13.98 6.26 19.30
N ARG A 62 -14.80 6.98 20.06
CA ARG A 62 -15.59 6.39 21.16
C ARG A 62 -16.63 5.42 20.64
N ALA A 63 -17.33 5.76 19.56
CA ALA A 63 -18.31 4.88 18.92
C ALA A 63 -17.65 3.60 18.39
N VAL A 64 -16.56 3.74 17.61
CA VAL A 64 -15.79 2.61 17.05
C VAL A 64 -15.34 1.62 18.14
N ARG A 65 -14.86 2.11 19.29
CA ARG A 65 -14.40 1.26 20.40
C ARG A 65 -15.51 0.50 21.12
N ARG A 66 -16.73 1.05 21.13
CA ARG A 66 -17.89 0.40 21.76
C ARG A 66 -18.58 -0.57 20.81
N CYS A 67 -18.31 -0.45 19.51
CA CYS A 67 -18.89 -1.32 18.51
C CYS A 67 -18.25 -2.70 18.52
N LEU A 68 -19.11 -3.71 18.44
CA LEU A 68 -18.71 -5.10 18.40
C LEU A 68 -17.97 -5.42 17.09
N ARG A 69 -18.49 -4.92 15.97
CA ARG A 69 -17.81 -4.89 14.68
C ARG A 69 -18.12 -3.57 13.98
N TRP A 70 -17.11 -2.92 13.42
CA TRP A 70 -17.27 -1.63 12.75
C TRP A 70 -17.00 -1.78 11.27
N GLN A 71 -17.97 -1.40 10.44
CA GLN A 71 -17.88 -1.51 8.99
C GLN A 71 -18.37 -0.22 8.35
N GLY A 72 -17.49 0.50 7.65
CA GLY A 72 -17.91 1.55 6.72
C GLY A 72 -18.77 2.69 7.29
N SER A 73 -18.74 2.94 8.61
CA SER A 73 -19.45 3.98 9.41
C SER A 73 -20.61 3.47 10.27
N VAL A 74 -20.99 2.20 10.11
CA VAL A 74 -22.02 1.55 10.91
C VAL A 74 -21.43 0.56 11.90
N CYS A 75 -22.08 0.51 13.06
CA CYS A 75 -21.87 -0.48 14.10
C CYS A 75 -22.62 -1.74 13.69
N ALA A 76 -21.92 -2.79 13.28
CA ALA A 76 -22.55 -4.09 13.08
C ALA A 76 -22.80 -4.72 14.46
N LEU A 77 -24.07 -4.88 14.79
CA LEU A 77 -24.54 -5.84 15.80
C LEU A 77 -24.65 -7.18 15.07
N TYR A 78 -24.12 -8.24 15.64
CA TYR A 78 -24.39 -9.59 15.13
C TYR A 78 -25.87 -9.92 15.44
N GLU A 79 -26.60 -10.35 14.42
CA GLU A 79 -27.87 -11.06 14.57
C GLU A 79 -27.60 -12.50 15.03
#